data_AF-R5TJY8-F1
#
_entry.id   AF-R5TJY8-F1
#
_cell.length_a   1.000
_cell.length_b   1.000
_cell.length_c   1.000
_cell.angle_alpha   90.00
_cell.angle_beta   90.00
_cell.angle_gamma   90.00
#
_symmetry.space_group_name_H-M   'P 1'
#
loop_
_entity.id
_entity.type
_entity.pdbx_description
1 polymer ?
#
loop_
_entity_poly.entity_id
_entity_poly.type
_entity_poly.pdbx_seq_one_letter_code
_entity_poly.pdbx_strand_id
1 'polypeptide(L)' 'MEQAYVKAEDGKQTVAKYLQQVSKEVGADIKITGFVRFETGEGLEKKSEDFAAEVAAQMNA' A
#
# COMPACT_ATOMS: atom_id res chain seq x y z
N MET A 1 9.97 8.52 -3.12
CA MET A 1 11.13 7.62 -2.90
C MET A 1 11.60 7.59 -1.44
N GLU A 2 11.03 8.41 -0.54
CA GLU A 2 11.45 8.49 0.87
C GLU A 2 10.75 7.47 1.79
N GLN A 3 9.76 6.74 1.27
CA GLN A 3 9.12 5.64 1.98
C GLN A 3 10.16 4.62 2.44
N ALA A 4 9.97 4.10 3.65
CA ALA A 4 10.75 2.97 4.15
C ALA A 4 10.61 1.78 3.19
N TYR A 5 11.72 1.17 2.86
CA TYR A 5 11.74 -0.02 2.06
C TYR A 5 11.22 -1.18 2.89
N VAL A 6 10.14 -1.82 2.43
CA VAL A 6 9.42 -2.87 3.18
C VAL A 6 10.27 -4.10 3.52
N LYS A 7 11.39 -4.34 2.82
CA LYS A 7 12.33 -5.43 3.11
C LYS A 7 13.60 -4.97 3.84
N ALA A 8 13.66 -3.72 4.30
CA ALA A 8 14.77 -3.27 5.12
C ALA A 8 14.77 -4.00 6.47
N GLU A 9 15.87 -4.66 6.81
CA GLU A 9 15.98 -5.43 8.06
C GLU A 9 15.74 -4.58 9.31
N ASP A 10 16.10 -3.29 9.26
CA ASP A 10 15.95 -2.35 10.35
C ASP A 10 14.75 -1.40 10.21
N GLY A 11 14.01 -1.50 9.10
CA GLY A 11 12.89 -0.61 8.75
C GLY A 11 13.30 0.85 8.48
N LYS A 12 14.59 1.18 8.41
CA LYS A 12 15.11 2.56 8.29
C LYS A 12 15.62 2.89 6.89
N GLN A 13 16.01 1.89 6.10
CA GLN A 13 16.42 2.12 4.73
C GLN A 13 15.21 2.58 3.89
N THR A 14 15.38 3.65 3.12
CA THR A 14 14.35 4.14 2.19
C THR A 14 14.49 3.49 0.82
N VAL A 15 13.41 3.50 0.02
CA VAL A 15 13.43 3.02 -1.37
C VAL A 15 14.51 3.73 -2.20
N ALA A 16 14.71 5.04 -2.00
CA ALA A 16 15.77 5.81 -2.66
C ALA A 16 17.18 5.26 -2.36
N LYS A 17 17.48 5.00 -1.08
CA LYS A 17 18.78 4.51 -0.64
C LYS A 17 19.04 3.11 -1.17
N TYR A 18 18.01 2.25 -1.18
CA TYR A 18 18.13 0.91 -1.74
C TYR A 18 18.43 0.95 -3.25
N LEU A 19 17.72 1.78 -4.03
CA LEU A 19 18.01 1.93 -5.45
C LEU A 19 19.44 2.42 -5.72
N GLN A 20 19.92 3.41 -4.94
CA GLN A 20 21.31 3.87 -5.06
C GLN A 20 22.33 2.76 -4.77
N GLN A 21 22.05 1.90 -3.80
CA GLN A 21 22.89 0.76 -3.48
C GLN A 21 22.94 -0.23 -4.65
N VAL A 22 21.77 -0.63 -5.17
CA VAL A 22 21.69 -1.57 -6.30
C VAL A 22 22.33 -0.99 -7.57
N SER A 23 22.11 0.31 -7.87
CA SER A 23 22.76 0.98 -9.00
C SER A 23 24.28 0.91 -8.92
N LYS A 24 24.85 1.05 -7.70
CA LYS A 24 26.30 0.92 -7.48
C LYS A 24 26.79 -0.53 -7.64
N GLU A 25 26.05 -1.50 -7.10
CA GLU A 25 26.39 -2.93 -7.19
C GLU A 25 26.37 -3.44 -8.64
N VAL A 26 25.41 -2.95 -9.44
CA VAL A 26 25.24 -3.34 -10.85
C VAL A 26 26.08 -2.48 -11.80
N GLY A 27 26.59 -1.33 -11.35
CA GLY A 27 27.40 -0.42 -12.15
C GLY A 27 26.61 0.36 -13.22
N ALA A 28 25.29 0.51 -13.03
CA ALA A 28 24.39 1.19 -13.95
C ALA A 28 23.38 2.05 -13.21
N ASP A 29 22.93 3.15 -13.82
CA ASP A 29 21.89 4.00 -13.23
C ASP A 29 20.51 3.33 -13.33
N ILE A 30 19.99 2.87 -12.20
CA ILE A 30 18.65 2.27 -12.11
C ILE A 30 17.65 3.32 -11.63
N LYS A 31 16.61 3.54 -12.44
CA LYS A 31 15.54 4.49 -12.15
C LYS A 31 14.16 3.85 -12.29
N ILE A 32 13.29 4.10 -11.32
CA ILE A 32 11.86 3.82 -11.44
C ILE A 32 11.22 4.95 -12.25
N THR A 33 10.66 4.62 -13.41
CA THR A 33 10.02 5.60 -14.32
C THR A 33 8.55 5.84 -13.99
N GLY A 34 7.88 4.85 -13.41
CA GLY A 34 6.49 4.94 -12.97
C GLY A 34 5.99 3.58 -12.49
N PHE A 35 4.94 3.59 -11.68
CA PHE A 35 4.19 2.40 -11.31
C PHE A 35 2.73 2.78 -11.08
N VAL A 36 1.84 1.79 -11.19
CA VAL A 36 0.41 1.95 -10.91
C VAL A 36 0.05 0.91 -9.86
N ARG A 37 -0.67 1.33 -8.81
CA ARG A 37 -1.19 0.45 -7.77
C ARG A 37 -2.71 0.49 -7.86
N PHE A 38 -3.32 -0.65 -8.11
CA PHE A 38 -4.77 -0.82 -8.04
C PHE A 38 -5.14 -1.49 -6.74
N GLU A 39 -6.26 -1.08 -6.16
CA GLU A 39 -6.88 -1.74 -5.02
C GLU A 39 -8.37 -1.97 -5.28
N THR A 40 -8.87 -3.17 -4.95
CA THR A 40 -10.29 -3.46 -5.07
C THR A 40 -11.08 -2.53 -4.15
N GLY A 41 -12.02 -1.77 -4.70
CA GLY A 41 -12.79 -0.79 -3.94
C GLY A 41 -12.17 0.61 -3.88
N GLU A 42 -11.06 0.86 -4.56
CA GLU A 42 -10.48 2.20 -4.67
C GLU A 42 -11.49 3.19 -5.27
N GLY A 43 -11.77 4.27 -4.53
CA GLY A 43 -12.75 5.29 -4.93
C GLY A 43 -14.21 4.92 -4.70
N LEU A 44 -14.53 3.71 -4.21
CA LEU A 44 -15.89 3.35 -3.79
C LEU A 44 -16.11 3.75 -2.33
N GLU A 45 -17.28 4.34 -2.04
CA GLU A 45 -17.69 4.61 -0.67
C GLU A 45 -17.85 3.28 0.08
N LYS A 46 -17.17 3.16 1.23
CA LYS A 46 -17.32 1.99 2.08
C LYS A 46 -18.73 1.98 2.66
N LYS A 47 -19.54 1.04 2.19
CA LYS A 47 -20.85 0.77 2.78
C LYS A 47 -20.65 0.36 4.24
N SER A 48 -21.20 1.16 5.16
CA SER A 48 -21.24 0.84 6.58
C SER A 48 -22.66 0.40 6.90
N GLU A 49 -22.83 -0.88 7.21
CA GLU A 49 -24.12 -1.46 7.59
C GLU A 49 -24.09 -1.83 9.07
N ASP A 50 -25.09 -1.38 9.82
CA ASP A 50 -25.29 -1.81 11.20
C ASP A 50 -26.09 -3.11 11.19
N PHE A 51 -25.36 -4.22 11.26
CA PHE A 51 -25.93 -5.55 11.29
C PHE A 51 -26.92 -5.74 12.44
N ALA A 52 -26.70 -5.11 13.61
CA ALA A 52 -27.59 -5.25 14.75
C ALA A 52 -28.93 -4.54 14.50
N ALA A 53 -28.90 -3.35 13.91
CA ALA A 53 -30.10 -2.63 13.52
C ALA A 53 -30.91 -3.38 12.43
N GLU A 54 -30.22 -4.00 11.48
CA GLU A 54 -30.85 -4.79 10.41
C GLU A 54 -31.56 -6.04 10.96
N VAL A 55 -30.91 -6.76 11.90
CA VAL A 55 -31.52 -7.91 12.60
C VAL A 55 -32.73 -7.48 13.44
N ALA A 56 -32.63 -6.37 14.18
CA ALA A 56 -33.76 -5.85 14.96
C ALA A 56 -34.96 -5.45 14.08
N ALA A 57 -34.72 -4.91 12.88
CA ALA A 57 -35.78 -4.58 11.94
C ALA A 57 -36.50 -5.82 11.38
N GLN A 58 -35.77 -6.91 11.12
CA GLN A 58 -36.34 -8.16 10.62
C GLN A 58 -37.18 -8.91 11.67
N MET A 59 -36.83 -8.81 12.96
CA MET A 59 -37.56 -9.49 14.03
C MET A 59 -38.86 -8.78 14.45
N ASN A 60 -39.02 -7.49 14.12
CA ASN A 60 -40.20 -6.69 14.45
C ASN A 60 -41.18 -6.51 13.27
N ALA A 61 -40.92 -7.19 12.15
CA ALA A 61 -41.76 -7.20 10.94
C ALA A 61 -42.71 -8.41 10.92
#